data_AF-A0A1T4JN34-F1
#
_entry.id   AF-A0A1T4JN34-F1
#
_cell.length_a   1.000
_cell.length_b   1.000
_cell.length_c   1.000
_cell.angle_alpha   90.00
_cell.angle_beta   90.00
_cell.angle_gamma   90.00
#
_symmetry.space_group_name_H-M   'P 1'
#
loop_
_entity.id
_entity.type
_entity.pdbx_description
1 polymer ?
#
loop_
_entity_poly.entity_id
_entity_poly.type
_entity_poly.pdbx_seq_one_letter_code
_entity_poly.pdbx_strand_id
1 'polypeptide(L)'
;MDRNQAEPINVIWNGQDIIFMILVTLSITISCGFLLNLLLDYLATIYPNLMLYKSILLNLLQFVTMLALSWYIISFKYNLSLKSFGFRLIPLDRILGLGIIGGVLICLIVILTNFGLQRLVEELLNINMPPQSIISKLTNSQNEFVFLTYVLLIVIIAPITEEIFFRGILYQYLKDRLGVINGALLASGIFGIAHLNLWTFLATALGGLGLIIIYEISQSLYTNIIAHATWNLIIVMIIYLVW
;
A
#
# COMPACT_ATOMS: atom_id res chain seq x y z
N MET A 1 -25.97 17.48 21.81
CA MET A 1 -25.91 17.54 20.33
C MET A 1 -24.45 17.40 19.94
N ASP A 2 -24.08 16.20 19.53
CA ASP A 2 -22.70 15.78 19.31
C ASP A 2 -22.16 16.38 18.00
N ARG A 3 -21.23 17.34 18.09
CA ARG A 3 -20.64 18.05 16.93
C ARG A 3 -19.63 17.18 16.15
N ASN A 4 -19.56 15.88 16.42
CA ASN A 4 -18.54 14.98 15.87
C ASN A 4 -19.08 13.90 14.92
N GLN A 5 -20.37 13.91 14.56
CA GLN A 5 -20.85 13.06 13.48
C GLN A 5 -20.36 13.62 12.16
N ALA A 6 -19.23 13.10 11.70
CA ALA A 6 -18.64 13.50 10.43
C ALA A 6 -19.63 13.18 9.30
N GLU A 7 -19.89 14.16 8.43
CA GLU A 7 -20.80 13.96 7.30
C GLU A 7 -20.37 12.72 6.49
N PRO A 8 -21.32 11.86 6.08
CA PRO A 8 -21.00 10.69 5.27
C PRO A 8 -20.32 11.14 3.98
N ILE A 9 -19.27 10.42 3.56
CA ILE A 9 -18.60 10.66 2.28
C ILE A 9 -19.60 10.42 1.17
N ASN A 10 -19.93 11.46 0.40
CA ASN A 10 -20.80 11.33 -0.76
C ASN A 10 -19.99 10.75 -1.93
N VAL A 11 -20.14 9.45 -2.16
CA VAL A 11 -19.43 8.72 -3.21
C VAL A 11 -20.12 8.98 -4.55
N ILE A 12 -19.54 9.88 -5.35
CA ILE A 12 -20.06 10.22 -6.69
C ILE A 12 -19.26 9.60 -7.85
N TRP A 13 -18.10 9.02 -7.56
CA TRP A 13 -17.33 8.24 -8.55
C TRP A 13 -17.90 6.83 -8.72
N ASN A 14 -17.63 6.23 -9.87
CA ASN A 14 -18.19 4.93 -10.23
C ASN A 14 -17.11 3.85 -10.35
N GLY A 15 -17.54 2.59 -10.53
CA GLY A 15 -16.61 1.46 -10.66
C GLY A 15 -15.74 1.52 -11.93
N GLN A 16 -16.18 2.21 -12.98
CA GLN A 16 -15.38 2.39 -14.20
C GLN A 16 -14.17 3.29 -13.93
N ASP A 17 -14.29 4.29 -13.06
CA ASP A 17 -13.16 5.12 -12.65
C ASP A 17 -12.08 4.28 -11.97
N ILE A 18 -12.48 3.40 -11.06
CA ILE A 18 -11.57 2.53 -10.32
C ILE A 18 -10.88 1.55 -11.27
N ILE A 19 -11.66 0.92 -12.16
CA ILE A 19 -11.11 0.00 -13.18
C ILE A 19 -10.15 0.75 -14.10
N PHE A 20 -10.51 1.96 -14.55
CA PHE A 20 -9.65 2.81 -15.37
C PHE A 20 -8.34 3.13 -14.65
N MET A 21 -8.39 3.51 -13.37
CA MET A 21 -7.18 3.76 -12.57
C MET A 21 -6.26 2.55 -12.50
N ILE A 22 -6.82 1.37 -12.23
CA ILE A 22 -6.06 0.12 -12.13
C ILE A 22 -5.44 -0.21 -13.49
N LEU A 23 -6.24 -0.22 -14.56
CA LEU A 23 -5.76 -0.57 -15.90
C LEU A 23 -4.69 0.41 -16.39
N VAL A 24 -4.88 1.72 -16.25
CA VAL A 24 -3.89 2.72 -16.66
C VAL A 24 -2.61 2.59 -15.84
N THR A 25 -2.71 2.41 -14.52
CA THR A 25 -1.53 2.22 -13.65
C THR A 25 -0.74 0.98 -14.06
N LEU A 26 -1.42 -0.14 -14.32
CA LEU A 26 -0.79 -1.38 -14.78
C LEU A 26 -0.19 -1.22 -16.18
N SER A 27 -0.93 -0.65 -17.13
CA SER A 27 -0.48 -0.44 -18.51
C SER A 27 0.75 0.46 -18.58
N ILE A 28 0.76 1.57 -17.84
CA ILE A 28 1.92 2.48 -17.77
C ILE A 28 3.11 1.76 -17.14
N THR A 29 2.91 1.09 -15.99
CA THR A 29 3.99 0.38 -15.28
C THR A 29 4.61 -0.72 -16.14
N ILE A 30 3.79 -1.50 -16.87
CA ILE A 30 4.27 -2.56 -17.77
C ILE A 30 4.98 -1.97 -18.99
N SER A 31 4.36 -1.01 -19.69
CA SER A 31 4.89 -0.47 -20.95
C SER A 31 6.17 0.33 -20.71
N CYS A 32 6.15 1.25 -19.75
CA CYS A 32 7.35 2.00 -19.37
C CYS A 32 8.39 1.08 -18.72
N GLY A 33 7.94 0.02 -18.01
CA GLY A 33 8.85 -0.99 -17.48
C GLY A 33 9.61 -1.75 -18.55
N PHE A 34 8.94 -2.11 -19.64
CA PHE A 34 9.59 -2.72 -20.79
C PHE A 34 10.57 -1.76 -21.46
N LEU A 35 10.19 -0.51 -21.70
CA LEU A 35 11.08 0.50 -22.29
C LEU A 35 12.29 0.80 -21.40
N LEU A 36 12.08 0.90 -20.08
CA LEU A 36 13.15 1.11 -19.12
C LEU A 36 14.12 -0.07 -19.12
N ASN A 37 13.63 -1.31 -19.29
CA ASN A 37 14.49 -2.48 -19.41
C ASN A 37 15.40 -2.40 -20.62
N LEU A 38 14.85 -2.11 -21.80
CA LEU A 38 15.64 -1.99 -23.01
C LEU A 38 16.71 -0.90 -22.89
N LEU A 39 16.35 0.24 -22.31
CA LEU A 39 17.28 1.35 -22.08
C LEU A 39 18.38 0.96 -21.08
N LEU A 40 18.01 0.37 -19.94
CA LEU A 40 18.97 -0.01 -18.91
C LEU A 40 19.86 -1.16 -19.34
N ASP A 41 19.36 -2.13 -20.11
CA ASP A 41 20.17 -3.24 -20.63
C ASP A 41 21.25 -2.70 -21.60
N TYR A 42 20.90 -1.72 -22.44
CA TYR A 42 21.88 -1.04 -23.29
C TYR A 42 22.90 -0.25 -22.45
N LEU A 43 22.44 0.60 -21.54
CA LEU A 43 23.32 1.45 -20.74
C LEU A 43 24.17 0.67 -19.73
N ALA A 44 23.70 -0.47 -19.23
CA ALA A 44 24.42 -1.31 -18.27
C ALA A 44 25.66 -1.97 -18.88
N THR A 45 25.77 -2.06 -20.21
CA THR A 45 27.01 -2.46 -20.88
C THR A 45 28.15 -1.46 -20.64
N ILE A 46 27.81 -0.19 -20.41
CA ILE A 46 28.75 0.92 -20.17
C ILE A 46 28.81 1.23 -18.66
N TYR A 47 27.67 1.21 -17.98
CA TYR A 47 27.52 1.53 -16.55
C TYR A 47 26.74 0.44 -15.82
N PRO A 48 27.39 -0.68 -15.43
CA PRO A 48 26.71 -1.86 -14.87
C PRO A 48 25.83 -1.57 -13.63
N ASN A 49 26.22 -0.60 -12.81
CA ASN A 49 25.51 -0.23 -11.59
C ASN A 49 24.13 0.40 -11.83
N LEU A 50 23.80 0.82 -13.06
CA LEU A 50 22.49 1.42 -13.35
C LEU A 50 21.32 0.46 -13.12
N MET A 51 21.56 -0.85 -13.25
CA MET A 51 20.51 -1.86 -13.08
C MET A 51 19.96 -1.90 -11.64
N LEU A 52 20.72 -1.42 -10.65
CA LEU A 52 20.30 -1.32 -9.26
C LEU A 52 19.09 -0.39 -9.08
N TYR A 53 18.97 0.66 -9.90
CA TYR A 53 17.93 1.68 -9.78
C TYR A 53 16.63 1.31 -10.51
N LYS A 54 16.64 0.28 -11.35
CA LYS A 54 15.48 -0.15 -12.16
C LYS A 54 14.21 -0.29 -11.32
N SER A 55 14.28 -1.09 -10.25
CA SER A 55 13.12 -1.35 -9.40
C SER A 55 12.62 -0.11 -8.65
N ILE A 56 13.53 0.79 -8.25
CA ILE A 56 13.17 2.07 -7.62
C ILE A 56 12.37 2.93 -8.60
N LEU A 57 12.87 3.09 -9.83
CA LEU A 57 12.24 3.89 -10.86
C LEU A 57 10.84 3.36 -11.24
N LEU A 58 10.68 2.03 -11.32
CA LEU A 58 9.37 1.43 -11.62
C LEU A 58 8.36 1.61 -10.50
N ASN A 59 8.76 1.44 -9.24
CA ASN A 59 7.86 1.69 -8.11
C ASN A 59 7.47 3.16 -8.03
N LEU A 60 8.43 4.08 -8.23
CA LEU A 60 8.15 5.51 -8.26
C LEU A 60 7.17 5.87 -9.38
N LEU A 61 7.36 5.32 -10.59
CA LEU A 61 6.44 5.54 -11.70
C LEU A 61 5.02 5.04 -11.37
N GLN A 62 4.91 3.85 -10.78
CA GLN A 62 3.63 3.30 -10.36
C GLN A 62 2.93 4.20 -9.32
N PHE A 63 3.65 4.65 -8.30
CA PHE A 63 3.08 5.52 -7.27
C PHE A 63 2.68 6.89 -7.82
N VAL A 64 3.54 7.52 -8.63
CA VAL A 64 3.24 8.80 -9.27
C VAL A 64 2.01 8.69 -10.17
N THR A 65 1.90 7.61 -10.95
CA THR A 65 0.74 7.35 -11.80
C THR A 65 -0.54 7.20 -10.98
N MET A 66 -0.50 6.40 -9.92
CA MET A 66 -1.64 6.18 -9.04
C MET A 66 -2.06 7.47 -8.30
N LEU A 67 -1.11 8.27 -7.81
CA LEU A 67 -1.39 9.58 -7.22
C LEU A 67 -1.98 10.56 -8.23
N ALA A 68 -1.41 10.64 -9.44
CA ALA A 68 -1.87 11.54 -10.49
C ALA A 68 -3.30 11.21 -10.92
N LEU A 69 -3.64 9.92 -11.06
CA LEU A 69 -5.00 9.48 -11.40
C LEU A 69 -5.98 9.70 -10.24
N SER A 70 -5.55 9.47 -9.00
CA SER A 70 -6.35 9.79 -7.81
C SER A 70 -6.66 11.28 -7.77
N TRP A 71 -5.65 12.12 -7.97
CA TRP A 71 -5.78 13.57 -8.03
C TRP A 71 -6.67 14.04 -9.19
N TYR A 72 -6.53 13.43 -10.37
CA TYR A 72 -7.39 13.73 -11.52
C TYR A 72 -8.87 13.49 -11.21
N ILE A 73 -9.20 12.34 -10.62
CA ILE A 73 -10.58 12.01 -10.24
C ILE A 73 -11.09 12.97 -9.17
N ILE A 74 -10.31 13.20 -8.12
CA ILE A 74 -10.70 14.06 -7.00
C ILE A 74 -10.88 15.51 -7.47
N SER A 75 -9.86 16.11 -8.07
CA SER A 75 -9.81 17.56 -8.28
C SER A 75 -10.42 17.99 -9.60
N PHE A 76 -10.27 17.21 -10.68
CA PHE A 76 -10.68 17.65 -12.02
C PHE A 76 -11.99 17.03 -12.48
N LYS A 77 -12.19 15.72 -12.30
CA LYS A 77 -13.40 15.05 -12.78
C LYS A 77 -14.62 15.37 -11.89
N TYR A 78 -14.43 15.35 -10.58
CA TYR A 78 -15.51 15.48 -9.61
C TYR A 78 -15.44 16.73 -8.74
N ASN A 79 -14.36 17.50 -8.81
CA ASN A 79 -14.15 18.74 -8.04
C ASN A 79 -14.44 18.57 -6.53
N LEU A 80 -13.95 17.47 -5.97
CA LEU A 80 -14.13 17.09 -4.58
C LEU A 80 -13.10 17.79 -3.69
N SER A 81 -13.52 18.13 -2.47
CA SER A 81 -12.59 18.58 -1.44
C SER A 81 -11.77 17.40 -0.88
N LEU A 82 -10.55 17.67 -0.41
CA LEU A 82 -9.75 16.63 0.27
C LEU A 82 -10.45 16.10 1.53
N LYS A 83 -11.24 16.94 2.22
CA LYS A 83 -12.00 16.55 3.41
C LYS A 83 -13.13 15.56 3.12
N SER A 84 -13.81 15.73 1.98
CA SER A 84 -14.84 14.78 1.50
C SER A 84 -14.25 13.43 1.10
N PHE A 85 -12.93 13.35 0.96
CA PHE A 85 -12.22 12.13 0.57
C PHE A 85 -11.61 11.36 1.76
N GLY A 86 -11.71 11.92 2.97
CA GLY A 86 -11.16 11.31 4.19
C GLY A 86 -9.90 11.97 4.73
N PHE A 87 -9.36 13.03 4.11
CA PHE A 87 -8.32 13.87 4.75
C PHE A 87 -8.95 14.76 5.82
N ARG A 88 -9.26 14.12 6.96
CA ARG A 88 -9.86 14.76 8.12
C ARG A 88 -8.85 14.84 9.24
N LEU A 89 -8.58 16.06 9.70
CA LEU A 89 -7.76 16.30 10.87
C LEU A 89 -8.60 16.03 12.12
N ILE A 90 -8.16 15.05 12.90
CA ILE A 90 -8.59 14.81 14.27
C ILE A 90 -7.44 15.24 15.21
N PRO A 91 -7.63 15.30 16.54
CA PRO A 91 -6.55 15.63 17.47
C PRO A 91 -5.28 14.81 17.21
N LEU A 92 -4.12 15.47 17.20
CA LEU A 92 -2.84 14.87 16.77
C LEU A 92 -2.45 13.65 17.62
N ASP A 93 -2.71 13.72 18.93
CA ASP A 93 -2.54 12.61 19.86
C ASP A 93 -3.36 11.37 19.46
N ARG A 94 -4.57 11.57 18.92
CA ARG A 94 -5.38 10.46 18.41
C ARG A 94 -4.85 9.93 17.08
N ILE A 95 -4.42 10.81 16.17
CA ILE A 95 -3.79 10.38 14.89
C ILE A 95 -2.57 9.52 15.18
N LEU A 96 -1.68 10.00 16.05
CA LEU A 96 -0.45 9.30 16.40
C LEU A 96 -0.73 8.07 17.24
N GLY A 97 -1.59 8.15 18.26
CA GLY A 97 -1.90 7.03 19.14
C GLY A 97 -2.57 5.88 18.40
N LEU A 98 -3.68 6.13 17.69
CA LEU A 98 -4.36 5.10 16.91
C LEU A 98 -3.51 4.61 15.74
N GLY A 99 -2.77 5.53 15.09
CA GLY A 99 -1.86 5.20 14.01
C GLY A 99 -0.76 4.24 14.48
N ILE A 100 0.02 4.61 15.48
CA ILE A 100 1.16 3.81 15.96
C ILE A 100 0.67 2.49 16.55
N ILE A 101 -0.30 2.51 17.48
CA ILE A 101 -0.81 1.28 18.12
C ILE A 101 -1.44 0.37 17.06
N GLY A 102 -2.26 0.93 16.18
CA GLY A 102 -2.89 0.18 15.10
C GLY A 102 -1.86 -0.43 14.15
N GLY A 103 -0.84 0.33 13.76
CA GLY A 103 0.25 -0.15 12.91
C GLY A 103 1.07 -1.28 13.56
N VAL A 104 1.36 -1.18 14.86
CA VAL A 104 2.03 -2.25 15.63
C VAL A 104 1.17 -3.51 15.67
N LEU A 105 -0.13 -3.38 15.97
CA LEU A 105 -1.06 -4.52 16.01
C LEU A 105 -1.21 -5.19 14.64
N ILE A 106 -1.32 -4.41 13.56
CA ILE A 106 -1.34 -4.92 12.19
C ILE A 106 -0.04 -5.68 11.90
N CYS A 107 1.12 -5.09 12.23
CA CYS A 107 2.41 -5.72 12.01
C CYS A 107 2.50 -7.08 12.72
N LEU A 108 2.06 -7.15 13.99
CA LEU A 108 2.03 -8.39 14.76
C LEU A 108 1.14 -9.45 14.08
N ILE A 109 -0.09 -9.09 13.68
CA ILE A 109 -1.02 -10.00 12.99
C ILE A 109 -0.38 -10.52 11.69
N VAL A 110 0.25 -9.65 10.91
CA VAL A 110 0.89 -10.01 9.64
C VAL A 110 2.07 -10.95 9.85
N ILE A 111 2.94 -10.68 10.82
CA ILE A 111 4.09 -11.54 11.14
C ILE A 111 3.60 -12.92 11.61
N LEU A 112 2.66 -12.97 12.55
CA LEU A 112 2.12 -14.22 13.07
C LEU A 112 1.42 -15.02 11.98
N THR A 113 0.67 -14.36 11.09
CA THR A 113 0.00 -15.02 9.96
C THR A 113 1.02 -15.60 8.97
N ASN A 114 2.03 -14.83 8.57
CA ASN A 114 3.06 -15.32 7.65
C ASN A 114 3.85 -16.49 8.26
N PHE A 115 4.23 -16.39 9.54
CA PHE A 115 4.95 -17.45 10.23
C PHE A 115 4.09 -18.73 10.35
N GLY A 116 2.83 -18.58 10.76
CA GLY A 116 1.90 -19.70 10.87
C GLY A 116 1.64 -20.39 9.53
N LEU A 117 1.43 -19.61 8.45
CA LEU A 117 1.28 -20.15 7.10
C LEU A 117 2.54 -20.86 6.61
N GLN A 118 3.71 -20.29 6.87
CA GLN A 118 4.98 -20.92 6.52
C GLN A 118 5.11 -22.30 7.17
N ARG A 119 4.84 -22.41 8.48
CA ARG A 119 4.89 -23.69 9.19
C ARG A 119 3.85 -24.67 8.68
N LEU A 120 2.63 -24.22 8.45
CA LEU A 120 1.55 -25.06 7.94
C LEU A 120 1.88 -25.63 6.55
N VAL A 121 2.40 -24.80 5.65
CA VAL A 121 2.77 -25.20 4.28
C VAL A 121 3.96 -26.16 4.30
N GLU A 122 4.97 -25.88 5.14
CA GLU A 122 6.12 -26.75 5.30
C GLU A 122 5.72 -28.13 5.86
N GLU A 123 4.89 -28.18 6.90
CA GLU A 123 4.43 -29.44 7.52
C GLU A 123 3.49 -30.26 6.62
N LEU A 124 2.54 -29.59 5.93
CA LEU A 124 1.53 -30.30 5.15
C LEU A 124 1.99 -30.64 3.72
N LEU A 125 2.81 -29.78 3.11
CA LEU A 125 3.17 -29.89 1.70
C LEU A 125 4.67 -30.14 1.49
N ASN A 126 5.50 -30.05 2.54
CA ASN A 126 6.96 -30.15 2.45
C ASN A 126 7.55 -29.13 1.46
N ILE A 127 6.94 -27.95 1.39
CA ILE A 127 7.35 -26.83 0.52
C ILE A 127 7.92 -25.71 1.38
N ASN A 128 9.15 -25.31 1.10
CA ASN A 128 9.74 -24.11 1.68
C ASN A 128 9.26 -22.87 0.92
N MET A 129 8.50 -22.02 1.60
CA MET A 129 8.02 -20.77 1.01
C MET A 129 9.21 -19.83 0.68
N PRO A 130 9.25 -19.24 -0.54
CA PRO A 130 10.33 -18.34 -0.90
C PRO A 130 10.25 -17.04 -0.08
N PRO A 131 11.40 -16.42 0.23
CA PRO A 131 11.42 -15.13 0.90
C PRO A 131 10.74 -14.07 0.03
N GLN A 132 10.15 -13.06 0.66
CA GLN A 132 9.47 -11.98 -0.06
C GLN A 132 10.45 -11.21 -0.94
N SER A 133 10.00 -10.79 -2.12
CA SER A 133 10.83 -10.10 -3.13
C SER A 133 11.39 -8.75 -2.65
N ILE A 134 10.73 -8.08 -1.72
CA ILE A 134 11.21 -6.83 -1.12
C ILE A 134 12.29 -7.09 -0.08
N ILE A 135 12.18 -8.18 0.69
CA ILE A 135 13.20 -8.60 1.65
C ILE A 135 14.49 -8.91 0.90
N SER A 136 14.41 -9.74 -0.14
CA SER A 136 15.61 -10.09 -0.92
C SER A 136 16.26 -8.89 -1.60
N LYS A 137 15.48 -7.91 -2.07
CA LYS A 137 16.03 -6.66 -2.65
C LYS A 137 16.74 -5.79 -1.62
N LEU A 138 16.16 -5.65 -0.42
CA LEU A 138 16.75 -4.88 0.67
C LEU A 138 17.99 -5.57 1.25
N THR A 139 17.93 -6.89 1.49
CA THR A 139 19.06 -7.60 2.09
C THR A 139 20.24 -7.71 1.15
N ASN A 140 20.00 -7.81 -0.16
CA ASN A 140 21.06 -7.90 -1.16
C ASN A 140 21.63 -6.53 -1.59
N SER A 141 21.05 -5.41 -1.15
CA SER A 141 21.59 -4.10 -1.49
C SER A 141 22.83 -3.84 -0.63
N GLN A 142 24.04 -3.98 -1.21
CA GLN A 142 25.29 -3.57 -0.54
C GLN A 142 25.53 -2.05 -0.59
N ASN A 143 24.52 -1.27 -0.98
CA ASN A 143 24.62 0.17 -1.20
C ASN A 143 23.63 0.91 -0.29
N GLU A 144 24.16 1.66 0.69
CA GLU A 144 23.39 2.39 1.68
C GLU A 144 22.41 3.42 1.07
N PHE A 145 22.81 4.07 -0.01
CA PHE A 145 21.94 5.04 -0.70
C PHE A 145 20.73 4.36 -1.34
N VAL A 146 20.94 3.20 -1.97
CA VAL A 146 19.85 2.39 -2.54
C VAL A 146 18.92 1.89 -1.42
N PHE A 147 19.50 1.40 -0.32
CA PHE A 147 18.74 0.97 0.86
C PHE A 147 17.87 2.11 1.40
N LEU A 148 18.44 3.28 1.70
CA LEU A 148 17.72 4.44 2.22
C LEU A 148 16.61 4.90 1.27
N THR A 149 16.85 4.85 -0.05
CA THR A 149 15.83 5.18 -1.06
C THR A 149 14.65 4.22 -0.99
N TYR A 150 14.88 2.91 -0.82
CA TYR A 150 13.80 1.95 -0.60
C TYR A 150 13.06 2.18 0.71
N VAL A 151 13.77 2.52 1.79
CA VAL A 151 13.12 2.84 3.07
C VAL A 151 12.15 4.01 2.89
N LEU A 152 12.55 5.09 2.22
CA LEU A 152 11.67 6.22 1.94
C LEU A 152 10.47 5.82 1.08
N LEU A 153 10.68 5.01 0.04
CA LEU A 153 9.60 4.51 -0.80
C LEU A 153 8.60 3.67 -0.02
N ILE A 154 9.08 2.72 0.80
CA ILE A 154 8.26 1.73 1.51
C ILE A 154 7.56 2.36 2.73
N VAL A 155 8.22 3.25 3.46
CA VAL A 155 7.70 3.79 4.73
C VAL A 155 6.87 5.06 4.52
N ILE A 156 7.09 5.81 3.44
CA ILE A 156 6.42 7.10 3.22
C ILE A 156 5.57 7.08 1.95
N ILE A 157 6.20 6.87 0.80
CA ILE A 157 5.52 7.06 -0.50
C ILE A 157 4.43 6.01 -0.72
N ALA A 158 4.72 4.74 -0.41
CA ALA A 158 3.77 3.64 -0.54
C ALA A 158 2.54 3.85 0.39
N PRO A 159 2.68 4.04 1.72
CA PRO A 159 1.54 4.33 2.59
C PRO A 159 0.67 5.49 2.12
N ILE A 160 1.27 6.64 1.76
CA ILE A 160 0.48 7.79 1.29
C ILE A 160 -0.34 7.41 0.06
N THR A 161 0.31 6.80 -0.94
CA THR A 161 -0.33 6.49 -2.22
C THR A 161 -1.39 5.41 -2.08
N GLU A 162 -1.08 4.36 -1.34
CA GLU A 162 -1.98 3.22 -1.15
C GLU A 162 -3.16 3.55 -0.24
N GLU A 163 -2.99 4.35 0.82
CA GLU A 163 -4.13 4.78 1.64
C GLU A 163 -5.10 5.66 0.84
N ILE A 164 -4.58 6.59 0.02
CA ILE A 164 -5.40 7.44 -0.86
C ILE A 164 -6.24 6.58 -1.80
N PHE A 165 -5.62 5.63 -2.51
CA PHE A 165 -6.34 4.79 -3.46
C PHE A 165 -7.27 3.79 -2.77
N PHE A 166 -6.75 2.96 -1.87
CA PHE A 166 -7.51 1.85 -1.32
C PHE A 166 -8.57 2.30 -0.31
N ARG A 167 -8.30 3.31 0.52
CA ARG A 167 -9.23 3.73 1.61
C ARG A 167 -10.06 4.93 1.20
N GLY A 168 -9.44 5.86 0.47
CA GLY A 168 -10.11 7.05 -0.04
C GLY A 168 -11.02 6.78 -1.24
N ILE A 169 -10.61 5.93 -2.20
CA ILE A 169 -11.40 5.62 -3.42
C ILE A 169 -12.10 4.27 -3.32
N LEU A 170 -11.33 3.19 -3.26
CA LEU A 170 -11.85 1.84 -3.47
C LEU A 170 -12.80 1.42 -2.35
N TYR A 171 -12.35 1.53 -1.10
CA TYR A 171 -13.15 1.12 0.04
C TYR A 171 -14.42 1.96 0.19
N GLN A 172 -14.35 3.29 0.02
CA GLN A 172 -15.56 4.12 0.09
C GLN A 172 -16.58 3.70 -0.98
N TYR A 173 -16.13 3.45 -2.21
CA TYR A 173 -17.00 2.96 -3.27
C TYR A 173 -17.65 1.62 -2.93
N LEU A 174 -16.86 0.65 -2.46
CA LEU A 174 -17.40 -0.66 -2.11
C LEU A 174 -18.30 -0.61 -0.87
N LYS A 175 -17.98 0.23 0.12
CA LYS A 175 -18.80 0.47 1.31
C LYS A 175 -20.17 1.05 0.95
N ASP A 176 -20.20 2.05 0.05
CA ASP A 176 -21.45 2.67 -0.42
C ASP A 176 -22.39 1.67 -1.10
N ARG A 177 -21.84 0.69 -1.83
CA ARG A 177 -22.64 -0.27 -2.62
C ARG A 177 -22.94 -1.58 -1.91
N LEU A 178 -22.03 -2.05 -1.07
CA LEU A 178 -22.09 -3.39 -0.47
C LEU A 178 -22.24 -3.36 1.06
N GLY A 179 -22.18 -2.17 1.66
CA GLY A 179 -22.11 -1.99 3.11
C GLY A 179 -20.71 -2.18 3.67
N VAL A 180 -20.55 -1.86 4.97
CA VAL A 180 -19.25 -1.84 5.66
C VAL A 180 -18.53 -3.18 5.60
N ILE A 181 -19.22 -4.28 5.92
CA ILE A 181 -18.59 -5.61 6.05
C ILE A 181 -18.12 -6.14 4.69
N ASN A 182 -19.03 -6.23 3.72
CA ASN A 182 -18.70 -6.75 2.39
C ASN A 182 -17.73 -5.83 1.65
N GLY A 183 -17.89 -4.51 1.80
CA GLY A 183 -16.96 -3.55 1.26
C GLY A 183 -15.55 -3.70 1.84
N ALA A 184 -15.45 -3.95 3.15
CA ALA A 184 -14.16 -4.15 3.82
C ALA A 184 -13.47 -5.44 3.34
N LEU A 185 -14.20 -6.56 3.33
CA LEU A 185 -13.67 -7.84 2.88
C LEU A 185 -13.18 -7.77 1.43
N LEU A 186 -13.99 -7.22 0.52
CA LEU A 186 -13.61 -7.12 -0.89
C LEU A 186 -12.44 -6.14 -1.10
N ALA A 187 -12.45 -4.98 -0.46
CA ALA A 187 -11.34 -4.03 -0.56
C ALA A 187 -10.03 -4.62 -0.02
N SER A 188 -10.08 -5.33 1.12
CA SER A 188 -8.91 -5.99 1.70
C SER A 188 -8.38 -7.13 0.83
N GLY A 189 -9.25 -7.89 0.18
CA GLY A 189 -8.87 -8.93 -0.77
C GLY A 189 -8.20 -8.34 -2.01
N ILE A 190 -8.74 -7.26 -2.56
CA ILE A 190 -8.14 -6.54 -3.70
C ILE A 190 -6.77 -5.97 -3.30
N PHE A 191 -6.62 -5.44 -2.08
CA PHE A 191 -5.32 -5.00 -1.55
C PHE A 191 -4.31 -6.15 -1.50
N GLY A 192 -4.70 -7.32 -0.99
CA GLY A 192 -3.84 -8.50 -0.98
C GLY A 192 -3.43 -8.97 -2.38
N ILE A 193 -4.37 -9.00 -3.34
CA ILE A 193 -4.11 -9.38 -4.74
C ILE A 193 -3.14 -8.41 -5.41
N ALA A 194 -3.26 -7.11 -5.14
CA ALA A 194 -2.42 -6.07 -5.74
C ALA A 194 -0.92 -6.24 -5.45
N HIS A 195 -0.55 -7.01 -4.42
CA HIS A 195 0.83 -7.32 -4.07
C HIS A 195 1.43 -8.45 -4.92
N LEU A 196 0.63 -9.13 -5.75
CA LEU A 196 1.06 -10.15 -6.72
C LEU A 196 1.93 -11.28 -6.12
N ASN A 197 1.69 -11.62 -4.86
CA ASN A 197 2.39 -12.69 -4.17
C ASN A 197 1.40 -13.55 -3.38
N LEU A 198 1.13 -14.75 -3.90
CA LEU A 198 0.18 -15.69 -3.31
C LEU A 198 0.58 -16.12 -1.90
N TRP A 199 1.89 -16.23 -1.63
CA TRP A 199 2.43 -16.64 -0.33
C TRP A 199 2.12 -15.65 0.79
N THR A 200 2.03 -14.36 0.44
CA THR A 200 1.75 -13.29 1.41
C THR A 200 0.31 -12.81 1.35
N PHE A 201 -0.49 -13.28 0.39
CA PHE A 201 -1.84 -12.79 0.10
C PHE A 201 -2.72 -12.70 1.36
N LEU A 202 -2.78 -13.77 2.16
CA LEU A 202 -3.65 -13.78 3.34
C LEU A 202 -3.18 -12.76 4.38
N ALA A 203 -1.88 -12.70 4.63
CA ALA A 203 -1.32 -11.75 5.60
C ALA A 203 -1.50 -10.29 5.13
N THR A 204 -1.25 -9.99 3.86
CA THR A 204 -1.45 -8.64 3.30
C THR A 204 -2.92 -8.24 3.27
N ALA A 205 -3.84 -9.18 2.95
CA ALA A 205 -5.27 -8.94 3.02
C ALA A 205 -5.73 -8.64 4.46
N LEU A 206 -5.26 -9.41 5.46
CA LEU A 206 -5.56 -9.13 6.87
C LEU A 206 -5.00 -7.77 7.33
N GLY A 207 -3.80 -7.39 6.86
CA GLY A 207 -3.26 -6.04 7.10
C GLY A 207 -4.13 -4.94 6.48
N GLY A 208 -4.59 -5.14 5.24
CA GLY A 208 -5.53 -4.25 4.57
C GLY A 208 -6.87 -4.13 5.33
N LEU A 209 -7.40 -5.23 5.85
CA LEU A 209 -8.60 -5.24 6.69
C LEU A 209 -8.38 -4.47 7.99
N GLY A 210 -7.25 -4.66 8.66
CA GLY A 210 -6.87 -3.90 9.86
C GLY A 210 -6.82 -2.39 9.59
N LEU A 211 -6.27 -1.98 8.44
CA LEU A 211 -6.24 -0.57 8.03
C LEU A 211 -7.65 -0.02 7.75
N ILE A 212 -8.56 -0.82 7.20
CA ILE A 212 -9.97 -0.42 7.05
C ILE A 212 -10.65 -0.27 8.41
N ILE A 213 -10.39 -1.15 9.38
CA ILE A 213 -10.91 -1.02 10.74
C ILE A 213 -10.43 0.28 11.39
N ILE A 214 -9.13 0.61 11.27
CA ILE A 214 -8.59 1.89 11.75
C ILE A 214 -9.26 3.07 11.07
N TYR A 215 -9.55 2.97 9.77
CA TYR A 215 -10.26 4.01 9.04
C TYR A 215 -11.69 4.19 9.56
N GLU A 216 -12.43 3.10 9.77
CA GLU A 216 -13.81 3.18 10.26
C GLU A 216 -13.89 3.80 11.67
N ILE A 217 -12.90 3.53 12.52
CA ILE A 217 -12.79 4.11 13.87
C ILE A 217 -12.39 5.59 13.81
N SER A 218 -11.38 5.94 13.02
CA SER A 218 -10.77 7.28 13.04
C SER A 218 -11.40 8.27 12.06
N GLN A 219 -12.04 7.78 11.01
CA GLN A 219 -12.53 8.53 9.85
C GLN A 219 -11.46 9.47 9.26
N SER A 220 -10.19 9.09 9.33
CA SER A 220 -9.05 9.94 8.98
C SER A 220 -7.97 9.17 8.21
N LEU A 221 -7.73 9.57 6.97
CA LEU A 221 -6.64 9.03 6.16
C LEU A 221 -5.27 9.30 6.79
N TYR A 222 -5.09 10.38 7.56
CA TYR A 222 -3.83 10.63 8.26
C TYR A 222 -3.52 9.52 9.27
N THR A 223 -4.52 9.07 10.03
CA THR A 223 -4.35 7.97 11.01
C THR A 223 -3.94 6.69 10.30
N ASN A 224 -4.59 6.40 9.18
CA ASN A 224 -4.28 5.27 8.31
C ASN A 224 -2.87 5.31 7.72
N ILE A 225 -2.43 6.47 7.22
CA ILE A 225 -1.09 6.66 6.66
C ILE A 225 -0.05 6.41 7.76
N ILE A 226 -0.26 6.91 8.98
CA ILE A 226 0.64 6.65 10.11
C ILE A 226 0.62 5.18 10.52
N ALA A 227 -0.54 4.52 10.54
CA ALA A 227 -0.61 3.09 10.84
C ALA A 227 0.15 2.23 9.84
N HIS A 228 -0.05 2.50 8.55
CA HIS A 228 0.62 1.77 7.50
C HIS A 228 2.13 2.08 7.47
N ALA A 229 2.53 3.34 7.62
CA ALA A 229 3.93 3.73 7.75
C ALA A 229 4.60 3.06 8.96
N THR A 230 3.90 2.97 10.09
CA THR A 230 4.40 2.28 11.30
C THR A 230 4.61 0.79 11.04
N TRP A 231 3.62 0.13 10.44
CA TRP A 231 3.74 -1.28 10.05
C TRP A 231 4.96 -1.49 9.13
N ASN A 232 5.08 -0.68 8.08
CA ASN A 232 6.18 -0.80 7.12
C ASN A 232 7.54 -0.49 7.76
N LEU A 233 7.61 0.51 8.63
CA LEU A 233 8.83 0.85 9.35
C LEU A 233 9.29 -0.30 10.24
N ILE A 234 8.39 -0.94 10.99
CA ILE A 234 8.77 -2.08 11.85
C ILE A 234 9.33 -3.23 11.00
N ILE A 235 8.70 -3.55 9.87
CA ILE A 235 9.19 -4.58 8.95
C ILE A 235 10.58 -4.21 8.40
N VAL A 236 10.77 -2.97 7.95
CA VAL A 236 12.07 -2.49 7.46
C VAL A 236 13.14 -2.54 8.56
N MET A 237 12.81 -2.16 9.79
CA MET A 237 13.75 -2.22 10.93
C MET A 237 14.14 -3.66 11.28
N ILE A 238 13.19 -4.59 11.25
CA ILE A 238 13.49 -6.02 11.44
C ILE A 238 14.45 -6.51 10.34
N ILE A 239 14.20 -6.13 9.08
CA ILE A 239 15.08 -6.48 7.95
C ILE A 239 16.48 -5.86 8.14
N TYR A 240 16.57 -4.61 8.58
CA TYR A 240 17.84 -3.93 8.81
C TYR A 240 18.67 -4.60 9.92
N LEU A 241 18.03 -5.13 10.97
CA LEU A 241 18.72 -5.83 12.06
C LEU A 241 19.30 -7.19 11.63
N VAL A 242 18.85 -7.75 10.51
CA VAL A 242 19.35 -9.00 9.92
C VAL A 242 20.11 -8.79 8.60
N TRP A 243 20.30 -7.52 8.20
CA TRP A 243 21.06 -7.11 7.03
C TRP A 243 22.56 -7.26 7.30
#